data_AF-A0A1C5MFM2-F1
#
_entry.id   AF-A0A1C5MFM2-F1
#
_cell.length_a   1.000
_cell.length_b   1.000
_cell.length_c   1.000
_cell.angle_alpha   90.00
_cell.angle_beta   90.00
_cell.angle_gamma   90.00
#
_symmetry.space_group_name_H-M   'P 1'
#
loop_
_entity.id
_entity.type
_entity.pdbx_description
1 polymer ?
#
loop_
_entity_poly.entity_id
_entity_poly.type
_entity_poly.pdbx_seq_one_letter_code
_entity_poly.pdbx_strand_id
1 'polypeptide(L)'
;MSKQVNVNFHQTFKPECQYISSILDIADGITWRSVKDISAVTGIPQGTSSGKVEPHISYAEYMGLVKSERKEKQIKLSRTDLGEIIYMEDPGLQELLTKTLLHAMILRQENGADMWSDIFNSIFPKYRNGIKKELLILELNQLYANKVTTKNIAPFFGSYDDFFSELEILTIQDDVVSCNSLPYDKEFIYMYATVLWKYWDEFYPEQDEISSVQFAELGFGKAFGWDLKAEYEVMEHLADRGLIRMNRQLMPYTILKLVTEDELTNNLYSELC
;
A
#
# COMPACT_ATOMS: atom_id res chain seq x y z
N MET A 1 -5.42 7.38 -22.08
CA MET A 1 -5.52 5.96 -22.49
C MET A 1 -6.15 5.21 -21.32
N SER A 2 -7.17 4.40 -21.55
CA SER A 2 -7.78 3.62 -20.45
C SER A 2 -6.76 2.60 -19.94
N LYS A 3 -6.28 2.77 -18.70
CA LYS A 3 -5.45 1.78 -18.01
C LYS A 3 -6.25 0.47 -18.04
N GLN A 4 -5.70 -0.62 -18.58
CA GLN A 4 -6.40 -1.91 -18.68
C GLN A 4 -6.39 -2.57 -17.28
N VAL A 5 -7.14 -1.96 -16.36
CA VAL A 5 -7.10 -2.27 -14.94
C VAL A 5 -7.98 -3.46 -14.62
N ASN A 6 -7.42 -4.41 -13.87
CA ASN A 6 -8.18 -5.50 -13.28
C ASN A 6 -8.83 -5.04 -11.97
N VAL A 7 -9.97 -4.35 -12.07
CA VAL A 7 -10.82 -3.96 -10.92
C VAL A 7 -11.38 -5.14 -10.12
N ASN A 8 -11.06 -6.38 -10.53
CA ASN A 8 -11.62 -7.63 -9.98
C ASN A 8 -10.55 -8.62 -9.53
N PHE A 9 -9.28 -8.22 -9.39
CA PHE A 9 -8.19 -9.11 -8.97
C PHE A 9 -8.54 -9.86 -7.67
N HIS A 10 -9.22 -9.16 -6.77
CA HIS A 10 -9.59 -9.63 -5.44
C HIS A 10 -10.72 -10.66 -5.44
N GLN A 11 -11.44 -10.84 -6.56
CA GLN A 11 -12.54 -11.81 -6.70
C GLN A 11 -13.56 -11.75 -5.56
N THR A 12 -13.88 -10.54 -5.10
CA THR A 12 -14.75 -10.23 -3.93
C THR A 12 -14.24 -10.61 -2.54
N PHE A 13 -13.01 -11.09 -2.42
CA PHE A 13 -12.37 -11.32 -1.13
C PHE A 13 -11.60 -10.07 -0.69
N LYS A 14 -11.77 -9.67 0.57
CA LYS A 14 -10.94 -8.65 1.22
C LYS A 14 -9.56 -9.26 1.59
N PRO A 15 -8.52 -8.45 1.83
CA PRO A 15 -7.27 -8.95 2.38
C PRO A 15 -7.50 -9.49 3.81
N GLU A 16 -6.93 -10.65 4.10
CA GLU A 16 -6.94 -11.27 5.43
C GLU A 16 -5.50 -11.50 5.90
N CYS A 17 -5.17 -10.99 7.10
CA CYS A 17 -3.82 -11.03 7.68
C CYS A 17 -3.18 -12.42 7.60
N GLN A 18 -3.89 -13.42 8.13
CA GLN A 18 -3.43 -14.82 8.18
C GLN A 18 -3.04 -15.38 6.80
N TYR A 19 -3.73 -15.00 5.72
CA TYR A 19 -3.48 -15.55 4.39
C TYR A 19 -2.33 -14.82 3.70
N ILE A 20 -2.19 -13.51 3.92
CA ILE A 20 -1.04 -12.75 3.40
C ILE A 20 0.24 -13.22 4.11
N SER A 21 0.21 -13.37 5.44
CA SER A 21 1.30 -13.93 6.23
C SER A 21 1.68 -15.36 5.76
N SER A 22 0.70 -16.22 5.51
CA SER A 22 0.97 -17.59 5.00
C SER A 22 1.58 -17.59 3.60
N ILE A 23 1.20 -16.63 2.73
CA ILE A 23 1.82 -16.47 1.40
C ILE A 23 3.26 -16.01 1.53
N LEU A 24 3.52 -15.06 2.44
CA LEU A 24 4.86 -14.56 2.72
C LEU A 24 5.78 -15.68 3.23
N ASP A 25 5.29 -16.54 4.12
CA ASP A 25 6.03 -17.66 4.69
C ASP A 25 6.50 -18.67 3.63
N ILE A 26 5.64 -19.00 2.65
CA ILE A 26 5.98 -19.98 1.60
C ILE A 26 6.76 -19.39 0.41
N ALA A 27 6.98 -18.07 0.38
CA ALA A 27 7.62 -17.36 -0.72
C ALA A 27 9.16 -17.49 -0.69
N ASP A 28 9.62 -18.73 -0.90
CA ASP A 28 11.04 -19.14 -0.84
C ASP A 28 11.86 -18.81 -2.12
N GLY A 29 11.22 -18.35 -3.18
CA GLY A 29 11.85 -18.00 -4.46
C GLY A 29 12.38 -19.19 -5.28
N ILE A 30 12.12 -20.42 -4.86
CA ILE A 30 12.68 -21.65 -5.44
C ILE A 30 11.56 -22.58 -5.89
N THR A 31 10.53 -22.75 -5.08
CA THR A 31 9.53 -23.81 -5.24
C THR A 31 8.38 -23.38 -6.13
N TRP A 32 8.12 -24.18 -7.17
CA TRP A 32 6.95 -24.05 -8.03
C TRP A 32 5.77 -24.83 -7.43
N ARG A 33 4.66 -24.14 -7.16
CA ARG A 33 3.45 -24.75 -6.55
C ARG A 33 2.23 -24.45 -7.43
N SER A 34 1.32 -25.40 -7.57
CA SER A 34 0.00 -25.07 -8.12
C SER A 34 -0.84 -24.31 -7.09
N VAL A 35 -1.91 -23.65 -7.51
CA VAL A 35 -2.87 -23.00 -6.59
C VAL A 35 -3.43 -23.98 -5.55
N LYS A 36 -3.61 -25.25 -5.92
CA LYS A 36 -4.05 -26.31 -4.99
C LYS A 36 -2.98 -26.65 -3.97
N ASP A 37 -1.71 -26.70 -4.38
CA ASP A 37 -0.60 -26.97 -3.47
C ASP A 37 -0.42 -25.82 -2.49
N ILE A 38 -0.51 -24.56 -2.98
CA ILE A 38 -0.48 -23.37 -2.13
C ILE A 38 -1.61 -23.42 -1.10
N SER A 39 -2.84 -23.67 -1.54
CA SER A 39 -4.00 -23.85 -0.63
C SER A 39 -3.74 -24.94 0.42
N ALA A 40 -3.17 -26.08 0.02
CA ALA A 40 -2.89 -27.19 0.94
C ALA A 40 -1.84 -26.85 2.00
N VAL A 41 -0.76 -26.14 1.63
CA VAL A 41 0.32 -25.81 2.59
C VAL A 41 0.00 -24.58 3.45
N THR A 42 -0.77 -23.63 2.93
CA THR A 42 -1.13 -22.38 3.66
C THR A 42 -2.44 -22.49 4.43
N GLY A 43 -3.27 -23.50 4.14
CA GLY A 43 -4.64 -23.59 4.65
C GLY A 43 -5.61 -22.57 4.05
N ILE A 44 -5.18 -21.76 3.07
CA ILE A 44 -6.05 -20.77 2.40
C ILE A 44 -7.18 -21.51 1.67
N PRO A 45 -8.47 -21.21 1.93
CA PRO A 45 -9.57 -21.91 1.29
C PRO A 45 -9.60 -21.73 -0.23
N GLN A 46 -9.69 -22.86 -0.94
CA GLN A 46 -9.81 -22.89 -2.40
C GLN A 46 -11.03 -23.73 -2.82
N GLY A 47 -11.98 -23.09 -3.51
CA GLY A 47 -13.13 -23.77 -4.10
C GLY A 47 -12.84 -24.33 -5.50
N THR A 48 -13.82 -25.04 -6.05
CA THR A 48 -13.71 -25.67 -7.39
C THR A 48 -13.61 -24.65 -8.52
N SER A 49 -14.25 -23.49 -8.38
CA SER A 49 -14.36 -22.43 -9.42
C SER A 49 -13.76 -21.09 -9.01
N SER A 50 -13.66 -20.79 -7.71
CA SER A 50 -13.02 -19.59 -7.17
C SER A 50 -12.46 -19.89 -5.78
N GLY A 51 -11.48 -19.09 -5.35
CA GLY A 51 -10.94 -19.21 -4.00
C GLY A 51 -9.97 -18.10 -3.67
N LYS A 52 -9.44 -18.14 -2.44
CA LYS A 52 -8.79 -16.98 -1.83
C LYS A 52 -7.30 -16.88 -2.18
N VAL A 53 -6.68 -17.94 -2.68
CA VAL A 53 -5.23 -17.98 -2.95
C VAL A 53 -4.78 -16.88 -3.90
N GLU A 54 -5.34 -16.85 -5.12
CA GLU A 54 -4.94 -15.89 -6.16
C GLU A 54 -5.17 -14.42 -5.74
N PRO A 55 -6.36 -14.04 -5.20
CA PRO A 55 -6.58 -12.72 -4.60
C PRO A 55 -5.53 -12.33 -3.56
N HIS A 56 -5.16 -13.24 -2.66
CA HIS A 56 -4.21 -12.94 -1.58
C HIS A 56 -2.77 -12.87 -2.08
N ILE A 57 -2.41 -13.60 -3.14
CA ILE A 57 -1.13 -13.42 -3.83
C ILE A 57 -1.08 -12.00 -4.41
N SER A 58 -2.13 -11.56 -5.11
CA SER A 58 -2.19 -10.20 -5.64
C SER A 58 -2.15 -9.13 -4.55
N TYR A 59 -2.82 -9.32 -3.42
CA TYR A 59 -2.69 -8.41 -2.28
C TYR A 59 -1.24 -8.32 -1.78
N ALA A 60 -0.57 -9.47 -1.59
CA ALA A 60 0.83 -9.50 -1.16
C ALA A 60 1.77 -8.84 -2.19
N GLU A 61 1.50 -9.01 -3.49
CA GLU A 61 2.24 -8.33 -4.57
C GLU A 61 2.03 -6.80 -4.54
N TYR A 62 0.78 -6.33 -4.43
CA TYR A 62 0.48 -4.91 -4.37
C TYR A 62 1.05 -4.24 -3.11
N MET A 63 1.05 -4.95 -1.99
CA MET A 63 1.72 -4.53 -0.76
C MET A 63 3.24 -4.60 -0.82
N GLY A 64 3.81 -5.10 -1.94
CA GLY A 64 5.25 -5.15 -2.17
C GLY A 64 5.97 -6.25 -1.39
N LEU A 65 5.26 -7.23 -0.84
CA LEU A 65 5.83 -8.31 -0.02
C LEU A 65 6.46 -9.42 -0.85
N VAL A 66 5.83 -9.77 -1.97
CA VAL A 66 6.25 -10.88 -2.82
C VAL A 66 6.21 -10.52 -4.30
N LYS A 67 6.91 -11.30 -5.11
CA LYS A 67 6.78 -11.35 -6.56
C LYS A 67 6.34 -12.75 -6.97
N SER A 68 5.41 -12.85 -7.92
CA SER A 68 5.04 -14.13 -8.51
C SER A 68 5.61 -14.30 -9.92
N GLU A 69 6.19 -15.48 -10.17
CA GLU A 69 6.49 -15.96 -11.52
C GLU A 69 5.51 -17.08 -11.86
N ARG A 70 4.95 -17.04 -13.08
CA ARG A 70 3.91 -17.98 -13.51
C ARG A 70 4.38 -18.77 -14.72
N LYS A 71 4.28 -20.10 -14.63
CA LYS A 71 4.56 -21.02 -15.73
C LYS A 71 3.52 -22.12 -15.75
N GLU A 72 2.83 -22.26 -16.88
CA GLU A 72 1.72 -23.21 -17.05
C GLU A 72 0.61 -23.00 -16.00
N LYS A 73 0.56 -23.86 -14.98
CA LYS A 73 -0.40 -23.82 -13.85
C LYS A 73 0.31 -23.74 -12.49
N GLN A 74 1.59 -23.41 -12.50
CA GLN A 74 2.41 -23.28 -11.32
C GLN A 74 2.83 -21.83 -11.12
N ILE A 75 2.97 -21.49 -9.84
CA ILE A 75 3.36 -20.18 -9.34
C ILE A 75 4.59 -20.40 -8.47
N LYS A 76 5.63 -19.63 -8.73
CA LYS A 76 6.79 -19.50 -7.84
C LYS A 76 6.69 -18.14 -7.16
N LEU A 77 6.68 -18.15 -5.85
CA LEU A 77 6.59 -16.95 -5.03
C LEU A 77 7.96 -16.65 -4.43
N SER A 78 8.42 -15.41 -4.58
CA SER A 78 9.69 -14.93 -4.02
C SER A 78 9.40 -13.74 -3.13
N ARG A 79 9.96 -13.71 -1.92
CA ARG A 79 10.01 -12.49 -1.11
C ARG A 79 10.73 -11.36 -1.86
N THR A 80 10.26 -10.13 -1.69
CA THR A 80 11.03 -8.92 -2.02
C THR A 80 11.97 -8.59 -0.87
N ASP A 81 12.86 -7.60 -1.04
CA ASP A 81 13.72 -7.15 0.07
C ASP A 81 12.89 -6.63 1.26
N LEU A 82 11.78 -5.93 0.97
CA LEU A 82 10.81 -5.53 1.99
C LEU A 82 10.13 -6.74 2.64
N GLY A 83 9.67 -7.70 1.84
CA GLY A 83 9.04 -8.91 2.32
C GLY A 83 9.98 -9.75 3.18
N GLU A 84 11.27 -9.77 2.88
CA GLU A 84 12.29 -10.47 3.66
C GLU A 84 12.42 -9.86 5.07
N ILE A 85 12.54 -8.53 5.16
CA ILE A 85 12.63 -7.87 6.47
C ILE A 85 11.34 -8.07 7.28
N ILE A 86 10.17 -7.89 6.67
CA ILE A 86 8.90 -8.09 7.39
C ILE A 86 8.74 -9.55 7.82
N TYR A 87 9.13 -10.51 6.99
CA TYR A 87 9.11 -11.93 7.38
C TYR A 87 9.98 -12.22 8.61
N MET A 88 11.13 -11.55 8.73
CA MET A 88 12.05 -11.76 9.85
C MET A 88 11.59 -11.06 11.13
N GLU A 89 11.06 -9.83 11.02
CA GLU A 89 10.72 -8.99 12.18
C GLU A 89 9.27 -9.15 12.64
N ASP A 90 8.32 -9.23 11.70
CA ASP A 90 6.88 -9.36 11.97
C ASP A 90 6.20 -10.35 11.00
N PRO A 91 6.57 -11.65 11.04
CA PRO A 91 6.02 -12.67 10.13
C PRO A 91 4.49 -12.78 10.21
N GLY A 92 3.91 -12.41 11.35
CA GLY A 92 2.47 -12.43 11.60
C GLY A 92 1.73 -11.20 11.10
N LEU A 93 2.42 -10.16 10.62
CA LEU A 93 1.85 -8.87 10.20
C LEU A 93 0.96 -8.23 11.28
N GLN A 94 1.39 -8.32 12.55
CA GLN A 94 0.62 -7.87 13.69
C GLN A 94 0.92 -6.42 14.08
N GLU A 95 2.14 -5.95 13.84
CA GLU A 95 2.58 -4.63 14.27
C GLU A 95 1.83 -3.52 13.52
N LEU A 96 1.49 -2.46 14.26
CA LEU A 96 0.82 -1.29 13.67
C LEU A 96 1.71 -0.62 12.62
N LEU A 97 3.04 -0.63 12.82
CA LEU A 97 4.02 -0.17 11.84
C LEU A 97 3.88 -0.95 10.53
N THR A 98 3.85 -2.29 10.59
CA THR A 98 3.67 -3.16 9.42
C THR A 98 2.35 -2.86 8.72
N LYS A 99 1.23 -2.80 9.45
CA LYS A 99 -0.09 -2.52 8.85
C LYS A 99 -0.13 -1.15 8.18
N THR A 100 0.48 -0.13 8.79
CA THR A 100 0.57 1.23 8.24
C THR A 100 1.41 1.26 6.96
N LEU A 101 2.55 0.56 6.97
CA LEU A 101 3.40 0.40 5.79
C LEU A 101 2.64 -0.30 4.66
N LEU A 102 2.03 -1.45 4.91
CA LEU A 102 1.31 -2.22 3.89
C LEU A 102 0.09 -1.45 3.34
N HIS A 103 -0.55 -0.62 4.17
CA HIS A 103 -1.57 0.32 3.72
C HIS A 103 -0.99 1.33 2.73
N ALA A 104 0.14 1.97 3.02
CA ALA A 104 0.77 2.85 2.04
C ALA A 104 1.20 2.09 0.76
N MET A 105 1.79 0.89 0.90
CA MET A 105 2.27 0.12 -0.24
C MET A 105 1.15 -0.31 -1.20
N ILE A 106 -0.03 -0.68 -0.70
CA ILE A 106 -1.18 -1.01 -1.56
C ILE A 106 -1.74 0.24 -2.28
N LEU A 107 -1.44 1.46 -1.81
CA LEU A 107 -1.88 2.73 -2.40
C LEU A 107 -0.92 3.30 -3.46
N ARG A 108 0.20 2.64 -3.75
CA ARG A 108 1.14 3.06 -4.80
C ARG A 108 0.43 3.25 -6.15
N GLN A 109 0.82 4.29 -6.89
CA GLN A 109 0.13 4.65 -8.14
C GLN A 109 0.55 3.74 -9.32
N GLU A 110 1.79 3.24 -9.33
CA GLU A 110 2.31 2.37 -10.39
C GLU A 110 2.14 0.88 -10.02
N ASN A 111 2.60 0.47 -8.83
CA ASN A 111 2.63 -0.94 -8.41
C ASN A 111 1.61 -1.31 -7.31
N GLY A 112 0.70 -0.41 -6.97
CA GLY A 112 -0.35 -0.66 -5.97
C GLY A 112 -1.64 -1.20 -6.57
N ALA A 113 -2.67 -1.39 -5.73
CA ALA A 113 -3.99 -1.77 -6.19
C ALA A 113 -4.74 -0.53 -6.70
N ASP A 114 -4.91 -0.44 -8.01
CA ASP A 114 -5.46 0.74 -8.71
C ASP A 114 -6.69 1.37 -8.02
N MET A 115 -7.70 0.56 -7.68
CA MET A 115 -8.93 1.09 -7.04
C MET A 115 -8.65 1.67 -5.65
N TRP A 116 -7.79 1.05 -4.83
CA TRP A 116 -7.43 1.60 -3.53
C TRP A 116 -6.64 2.89 -3.71
N SER A 117 -5.65 2.88 -4.60
CA SER A 117 -4.83 4.04 -4.95
C SER A 117 -5.69 5.21 -5.43
N ASP A 118 -6.61 5.02 -6.37
CA ASP A 118 -7.46 6.11 -6.87
C ASP A 118 -8.40 6.69 -5.81
N ILE A 119 -8.93 5.84 -4.92
CA ILE A 119 -9.81 6.32 -3.84
C ILE A 119 -9.05 7.29 -2.93
N PHE A 120 -7.83 6.94 -2.50
CA PHE A 120 -7.02 7.77 -1.61
C PHE A 120 -6.32 8.93 -2.32
N ASN A 121 -5.77 8.70 -3.51
CA ASN A 121 -4.93 9.68 -4.20
C ASN A 121 -5.74 10.70 -5.02
N SER A 122 -6.92 10.31 -5.50
CA SER A 122 -7.68 11.08 -6.50
C SER A 122 -9.08 11.48 -6.01
N ILE A 123 -9.77 10.64 -5.25
CA ILE A 123 -11.17 10.88 -4.86
C ILE A 123 -11.25 11.56 -3.51
N PHE A 124 -10.80 10.94 -2.41
CA PHE A 124 -10.91 11.52 -1.06
C PHE A 124 -10.41 12.96 -0.92
N PRO A 125 -9.30 13.40 -1.58
CA PRO A 125 -8.86 14.78 -1.50
C PRO A 125 -9.90 15.82 -1.99
N LYS A 126 -10.85 15.41 -2.84
CA LYS A 126 -11.95 16.25 -3.33
C LYS A 126 -13.12 16.36 -2.33
N TYR A 127 -13.21 15.46 -1.35
CA TYR A 127 -14.37 15.29 -0.45
C TYR A 127 -13.96 15.34 1.03
N ARG A 128 -13.50 16.51 1.50
CA ARG A 128 -13.00 16.69 2.88
C ARG A 128 -13.98 16.30 3.99
N ASN A 129 -15.28 16.40 3.75
CA ASN A 129 -16.32 16.06 4.72
C ASN A 129 -16.90 14.65 4.53
N GLY A 130 -16.18 13.80 3.79
CA GLY A 130 -16.64 12.48 3.38
C GLY A 130 -17.47 12.49 2.10
N ILE A 131 -17.63 11.29 1.55
CA ILE A 131 -18.33 11.00 0.29
C ILE A 131 -19.37 9.90 0.54
N LYS A 132 -20.55 10.03 -0.07
CA LYS A 132 -21.55 8.94 -0.03
C LYS A 132 -21.05 7.73 -0.82
N LYS A 133 -21.31 6.51 -0.35
CA LYS A 133 -20.87 5.28 -1.06
C LYS A 133 -21.35 5.23 -2.51
N GLU A 134 -22.59 5.65 -2.77
CA GLU A 134 -23.13 5.73 -4.13
C GLU A 134 -22.34 6.72 -5.00
N LEU A 135 -21.98 7.89 -4.46
CA LEU A 135 -21.19 8.89 -5.18
C LEU A 135 -19.75 8.43 -5.40
N LEU A 136 -19.16 7.70 -4.44
CA LEU A 136 -17.84 7.08 -4.59
C LEU A 136 -17.82 6.09 -5.76
N ILE A 137 -18.86 5.27 -5.90
CA ILE A 137 -19.01 4.36 -7.04
C ILE A 137 -19.15 5.15 -8.36
N LEU A 138 -19.85 6.29 -8.37
CA LEU A 138 -19.97 7.14 -9.55
C LEU A 138 -18.61 7.75 -9.96
N GLU A 139 -17.83 8.28 -9.02
CA GLU A 139 -16.47 8.80 -9.26
C GLU A 139 -15.56 7.69 -9.82
N LEU A 140 -15.57 6.50 -9.21
CA LEU A 140 -14.82 5.35 -9.70
C LEU A 140 -15.26 4.93 -11.11
N ASN A 141 -16.55 4.96 -11.41
CA ASN A 141 -17.05 4.60 -12.73
C ASN A 141 -16.64 5.58 -13.84
N GLN A 142 -16.32 6.84 -13.51
CA GLN A 142 -15.68 7.77 -14.45
C GLN A 142 -14.26 7.32 -14.81
N LEU A 143 -13.52 6.74 -13.87
CA LEU A 143 -12.15 6.24 -14.07
C LEU A 143 -12.13 4.86 -14.77
N TYR A 144 -13.08 4.00 -14.42
CA TYR A 144 -13.10 2.58 -14.80
C TYR A 144 -14.15 2.22 -15.85
N ALA A 145 -14.69 3.21 -16.56
CA ALA A 145 -15.67 3.02 -17.64
C ALA A 145 -16.86 2.15 -17.23
N ASN A 146 -17.52 2.50 -16.11
CA ASN A 146 -18.71 1.83 -15.57
C ASN A 146 -18.52 0.35 -15.13
N LYS A 147 -17.28 -0.07 -14.83
CA LYS A 147 -16.99 -1.45 -14.37
C LYS A 147 -17.10 -1.67 -12.87
N VAL A 148 -17.24 -0.62 -12.07
CA VAL A 148 -17.28 -0.69 -10.60
C VAL A 148 -18.72 -0.78 -10.12
N THR A 149 -19.02 -1.86 -9.40
CA THR A 149 -20.30 -2.10 -8.73
C THR A 149 -20.12 -2.18 -7.22
N THR A 150 -21.23 -2.23 -6.48
CA THR A 150 -21.23 -2.49 -5.03
C THR A 150 -20.46 -3.76 -4.65
N LYS A 151 -20.51 -4.80 -5.49
CA LYS A 151 -19.79 -6.06 -5.29
C LYS A 151 -18.27 -5.90 -5.50
N ASN A 152 -17.86 -5.03 -6.40
CA ASN A 152 -16.43 -4.81 -6.70
C ASN A 152 -15.78 -3.94 -5.63
N ILE A 153 -16.47 -2.91 -5.13
CA ILE A 153 -15.94 -2.04 -4.07
C ILE A 153 -16.03 -2.65 -2.67
N ALA A 154 -16.85 -3.68 -2.45
CA ALA A 154 -17.03 -4.27 -1.11
C ALA A 154 -15.72 -4.70 -0.42
N PRO A 155 -14.73 -5.31 -1.11
CA PRO A 155 -13.44 -5.64 -0.50
C PRO A 155 -12.59 -4.44 -0.09
N PHE A 156 -12.77 -3.28 -0.71
CA PHE A 156 -12.17 -2.03 -0.25
C PHE A 156 -12.68 -1.71 1.16
N PHE A 157 -14.01 -1.61 1.35
CA PHE A 157 -14.57 -1.38 2.68
C PHE A 157 -14.18 -2.48 3.68
N GLY A 158 -14.30 -3.74 3.25
CA GLY A 158 -13.93 -4.88 4.09
C GLY A 158 -12.46 -4.88 4.53
N SER A 159 -11.55 -4.26 3.78
CA SER A 159 -10.15 -4.12 4.19
C SER A 159 -9.98 -3.18 5.39
N TYR A 160 -10.82 -2.16 5.52
CA TYR A 160 -10.81 -1.22 6.65
C TYR A 160 -11.72 -1.65 7.81
N ASP A 161 -12.61 -2.62 7.59
CA ASP A 161 -13.36 -3.28 8.66
C ASP A 161 -12.56 -4.42 9.33
N ASP A 162 -11.36 -4.75 8.81
CA ASP A 162 -10.58 -5.92 9.23
C ASP A 162 -9.07 -5.65 9.18
N PHE A 163 -8.38 -6.01 8.10
CA PHE A 163 -6.91 -5.96 8.02
C PHE A 163 -6.29 -4.61 8.39
N PHE A 164 -6.92 -3.51 7.97
CA PHE A 164 -6.51 -2.13 8.24
C PHE A 164 -7.38 -1.43 9.29
N SER A 165 -8.23 -2.16 10.02
CA SER A 165 -9.18 -1.57 10.98
C SER A 165 -8.50 -0.77 12.09
N GLU A 166 -7.40 -1.28 12.64
CA GLU A 166 -6.62 -0.63 13.69
C GLU A 166 -6.00 0.70 13.26
N LEU A 167 -5.87 0.96 11.96
CA LEU A 167 -5.37 2.26 11.49
C LEU A 167 -6.38 3.38 11.75
N GLU A 168 -7.68 3.06 11.81
CA GLU A 168 -8.77 4.03 11.87
C GLU A 168 -8.64 5.13 10.79
N ILE A 169 -8.00 4.84 9.66
CA ILE A 169 -7.82 5.78 8.53
C ILE A 169 -9.15 6.04 7.81
N LEU A 170 -10.13 5.15 7.96
CA LEU A 170 -11.43 5.25 7.32
C LEU A 170 -12.56 5.23 8.35
N THR A 171 -13.39 6.26 8.34
CA THR A 171 -14.66 6.28 9.08
C THR A 171 -15.80 5.99 8.13
N ILE A 172 -16.62 4.99 8.44
CA ILE A 172 -17.87 4.71 7.72
C ILE A 172 -19.04 4.95 8.68
N GLN A 173 -19.77 6.05 8.48
CA GLN A 173 -20.97 6.40 9.26
C GLN A 173 -22.17 6.46 8.32
N ASP A 174 -23.18 5.62 8.61
CA ASP A 174 -24.31 5.39 7.73
C ASP A 174 -23.86 5.00 6.31
N ASP A 175 -24.04 5.93 5.36
CA ASP A 175 -23.66 5.78 3.96
C ASP A 175 -22.54 6.76 3.53
N VAL A 176 -21.96 7.49 4.49
CA VAL A 176 -20.85 8.41 4.25
C VAL A 176 -19.54 7.77 4.69
N VAL A 177 -18.54 7.91 3.82
CA VAL A 177 -17.19 7.39 3.99
C VAL A 177 -16.25 8.59 4.06
N SER A 178 -15.44 8.67 5.10
CA SER A 178 -14.48 9.76 5.31
C SER A 178 -13.09 9.19 5.55
N CYS A 179 -12.08 9.82 4.94
CA CYS A 179 -10.68 9.57 5.22
C CYS A 179 -10.25 10.43 6.42
N ASN A 180 -9.75 9.79 7.46
CA ASN A 180 -9.20 10.44 8.64
C ASN A 180 -7.70 10.70 8.43
N SER A 181 -7.14 11.65 9.17
CA SER A 181 -5.69 11.88 9.21
C SER A 181 -5.07 11.00 10.28
N LEU A 182 -4.09 10.18 9.92
CA LEU A 182 -3.30 9.43 10.92
C LEU A 182 -2.40 10.40 11.70
N PRO A 183 -2.21 10.18 13.01
CA PRO A 183 -1.19 10.91 13.74
C PRO A 183 0.21 10.53 13.23
N TYR A 184 1.14 11.48 13.29
CA TYR A 184 2.56 11.17 13.12
C TYR A 184 3.05 10.38 14.34
N ASP A 185 3.71 9.25 14.09
CA ASP A 185 4.41 8.47 15.11
C ASP A 185 5.92 8.52 14.87
N LYS A 186 6.66 9.03 15.85
CA LYS A 186 8.13 9.13 15.76
C LYS A 186 8.81 7.76 15.64
N GLU A 187 8.20 6.70 16.16
CA GLU A 187 8.74 5.33 16.08
C GLU A 187 8.66 4.80 14.65
N PHE A 188 7.81 5.41 13.81
CA PHE A 188 7.62 5.00 12.42
C PHE A 188 8.45 5.83 11.43
N ILE A 189 9.45 6.58 11.90
CA ILE A 189 10.22 7.51 11.06
C ILE A 189 10.88 6.83 9.85
N TYR A 190 11.44 5.63 10.05
CA TYR A 190 12.03 4.84 8.97
C TYR A 190 10.98 4.23 8.03
N MET A 191 9.78 3.94 8.54
CA MET A 191 8.65 3.49 7.72
C MET A 191 8.17 4.60 6.79
N TYR A 192 7.99 5.83 7.30
CA TYR A 192 7.61 6.98 6.47
C TYR A 192 8.64 7.25 5.38
N ALA A 193 9.93 7.20 5.70
CA ALA A 193 10.99 7.31 4.72
C ALA A 193 10.94 6.17 3.68
N THR A 194 10.72 4.93 4.11
CA THR A 194 10.61 3.78 3.20
C THR A 194 9.47 3.98 2.20
N VAL A 195 8.30 4.41 2.66
CA VAL A 195 7.16 4.74 1.78
C VAL A 195 7.54 5.85 0.79
N LEU A 196 8.17 6.92 1.27
CA LEU A 196 8.61 8.03 0.41
C LEU A 196 9.60 7.54 -0.66
N TRP A 197 10.58 6.71 -0.31
CA TRP A 197 11.55 6.15 -1.26
C TRP A 197 10.83 5.33 -2.33
N LYS A 198 9.94 4.42 -1.93
CA LYS A 198 9.19 3.59 -2.87
C LYS A 198 8.37 4.43 -3.85
N TYR A 199 7.69 5.48 -3.38
CA TYR A 199 6.91 6.35 -4.26
C TYR A 199 7.80 7.15 -5.19
N TRP A 200 8.90 7.69 -4.64
CA TRP A 200 9.87 8.47 -5.38
C TRP A 200 10.53 7.64 -6.49
N ASP A 201 10.99 6.43 -6.20
CA ASP A 201 11.68 5.58 -7.18
C ASP A 201 10.75 5.05 -8.27
N GLU A 202 9.45 4.92 -8.00
CA GLU A 202 8.46 4.59 -9.03
C GLU A 202 8.26 5.73 -10.05
N PHE A 203 8.35 6.99 -9.61
CA PHE A 203 8.11 8.17 -10.47
C PHE A 203 9.39 8.75 -11.08
N TYR A 204 10.47 8.78 -10.30
CA TYR A 204 11.73 9.43 -10.64
C TYR A 204 12.94 8.55 -10.25
N PRO A 205 13.08 7.34 -10.82
CA PRO A 205 14.09 6.34 -10.41
C PRO A 205 15.54 6.81 -10.53
N GLU A 206 15.81 7.79 -11.40
CA GLU A 206 17.16 8.28 -11.69
C GLU A 206 17.47 9.62 -10.97
N GLN A 207 16.60 10.06 -10.06
CA GLN A 207 16.73 11.37 -9.40
C GLN A 207 16.84 11.22 -7.88
N ASP A 208 18.00 11.53 -7.32
CA ASP A 208 18.18 11.61 -5.86
C ASP A 208 17.61 12.90 -5.26
N GLU A 209 17.38 13.92 -6.10
CA GLU A 209 16.79 15.21 -5.73
C GLU A 209 15.60 15.56 -6.61
N ILE A 210 14.46 15.90 -6.01
CA ILE A 210 13.24 16.32 -6.71
C ILE A 210 12.74 17.67 -6.21
N SER A 211 12.05 18.40 -7.07
CA SER A 211 11.36 19.63 -6.68
C SER A 211 10.10 19.36 -5.85
N SER A 212 9.63 20.36 -5.11
CA SER A 212 8.35 20.28 -4.38
C SER A 212 7.14 20.06 -5.29
N VAL A 213 7.26 20.39 -6.58
CA VAL A 213 6.22 20.12 -7.59
C VAL A 213 6.16 18.62 -7.88
N GLN A 214 7.32 18.02 -8.14
CA GLN A 214 7.44 16.57 -8.34
C GLN A 214 7.04 15.78 -7.10
N PHE A 215 7.45 16.24 -5.91
CA PHE A 215 7.05 15.63 -4.64
C PHE A 215 5.53 15.58 -4.47
N ALA A 216 4.81 16.64 -4.86
CA ALA A 216 3.34 16.65 -4.79
C ALA A 216 2.68 15.62 -5.73
N GLU A 217 3.35 15.23 -6.83
CA GLU A 217 2.87 14.19 -7.75
C GLU A 217 2.91 12.79 -7.10
N LEU A 218 3.83 12.57 -6.15
CA LEU A 218 3.96 11.29 -5.45
C LEU A 218 2.73 10.95 -4.61
N GLY A 219 2.00 11.96 -4.10
CA GLY A 219 0.84 11.76 -3.24
C GLY A 219 1.21 11.19 -1.85
N PHE A 220 2.42 11.46 -1.37
CA PHE A 220 2.98 10.87 -0.14
C PHE A 220 2.04 10.97 1.08
N GLY A 221 1.60 12.18 1.46
CA GLY A 221 0.73 12.39 2.61
C GLY A 221 -0.69 11.83 2.42
N LYS A 222 -1.13 11.62 1.18
CA LYS A 222 -2.48 11.08 0.89
C LYS A 222 -2.65 9.65 1.42
N ALA A 223 -1.56 8.88 1.45
CA ALA A 223 -1.55 7.53 2.01
C ALA A 223 -1.82 7.48 3.53
N PHE A 224 -1.66 8.62 4.21
CA PHE A 224 -1.85 8.77 5.66
C PHE A 224 -3.00 9.72 6.00
N GLY A 225 -3.75 10.17 4.99
CA GLY A 225 -4.84 11.14 5.15
C GLY A 225 -4.39 12.54 5.56
N TRP A 226 -3.11 12.86 5.37
CA TRP A 226 -2.54 14.15 5.75
C TRP A 226 -2.96 15.26 4.80
N ASP A 227 -3.13 16.46 5.37
CA ASP A 227 -3.13 17.69 4.59
C ASP A 227 -1.69 18.17 4.33
N LEU A 228 -1.55 19.25 3.56
CA LEU A 228 -0.23 19.80 3.22
C LEU A 228 0.57 20.24 4.44
N LYS A 229 -0.08 20.62 5.54
CA LYS A 229 0.61 21.06 6.75
C LYS A 229 1.19 19.85 7.48
N ALA A 230 0.38 18.82 7.70
CA ALA A 230 0.81 17.59 8.34
C ALA A 230 1.90 16.86 7.52
N GLU A 231 1.73 16.78 6.19
CA GLU A 231 2.75 16.22 5.30
C GLU A 231 4.07 16.99 5.42
N TYR A 232 4.01 18.32 5.40
CA TYR A 232 5.21 19.16 5.55
C TYR A 232 5.88 18.99 6.92
N GLU A 233 5.11 18.85 8.00
CA GLU A 233 5.62 18.63 9.36
C GLU A 233 6.36 17.28 9.47
N VAL A 234 5.85 16.22 8.83
CA VAL A 234 6.55 14.93 8.73
C VAL A 234 7.83 15.05 7.89
N MET A 235 7.82 15.85 6.83
CA MET A 235 9.04 16.11 6.05
C MET A 235 10.11 16.83 6.88
N GLU A 236 9.75 17.75 7.78
CA GLU A 236 10.70 18.33 8.73
C GLU A 236 11.29 17.26 9.65
N HIS A 237 10.47 16.34 10.18
CA HIS A 237 10.98 15.24 11.01
C HIS A 237 11.93 14.31 10.27
N LEU A 238 11.64 13.97 9.00
CA LEU A 238 12.54 13.21 8.15
C LEU A 238 13.87 13.96 7.91
N ALA A 239 13.81 15.28 7.76
CA ALA A 239 15.00 16.12 7.59
C ALA A 239 15.82 16.21 8.87
N ASP A 240 15.17 16.39 10.03
CA ASP A 240 15.81 16.43 11.35
C ASP A 240 16.49 15.10 11.70
N ARG A 241 15.90 13.96 11.30
CA ARG A 241 16.50 12.63 11.43
C ARG A 241 17.68 12.41 10.47
N GLY A 242 17.89 13.31 9.51
CA GLY A 242 18.96 13.20 8.51
C GLY A 242 18.67 12.21 7.39
N LEU A 243 17.40 11.85 7.17
CA LEU A 243 16.99 10.95 6.09
C LEU A 243 16.88 11.70 4.77
N ILE A 244 16.37 12.94 4.81
CA ILE A 244 16.28 13.83 3.65
C ILE A 244 16.90 15.20 3.93
N ARG A 245 17.09 16.00 2.88
CA ARG A 245 17.42 17.42 2.99
C ARG A 245 16.40 18.24 2.22
N MET A 246 15.83 19.27 2.85
CA MET A 246 14.95 20.24 2.20
C MET A 246 15.69 21.54 1.90
N ASN A 247 15.94 21.84 0.63
CA ASN A 247 16.59 23.08 0.19
C ASN A 247 15.55 24.17 -0.14
N ARG A 248 15.26 25.01 0.86
CA ARG A 248 14.25 26.08 0.79
C ARG A 248 14.74 27.37 0.14
N GLN A 249 16.00 27.43 -0.27
CA GLN A 249 16.55 28.59 -0.97
C GLN A 249 16.20 28.59 -2.47
N LEU A 250 15.83 27.43 -3.00
CA LEU A 250 15.35 27.25 -4.37
C LEU A 250 13.83 27.48 -4.44
N MET A 251 13.34 27.89 -5.62
CA MET A 251 11.92 28.05 -5.91
C MET A 251 11.57 27.33 -7.22
N PRO A 252 10.77 26.24 -7.19
CA PRO A 252 10.29 25.53 -5.99
C PRO A 252 11.44 25.00 -5.12
N TYR A 253 11.18 24.77 -3.82
CA TYR A 253 12.17 24.12 -2.96
C TYR A 253 12.43 22.70 -3.45
N THR A 254 13.60 22.15 -3.15
CA THR A 254 13.95 20.78 -3.51
C THR A 254 14.11 19.90 -2.29
N ILE A 255 13.94 18.60 -2.48
CA ILE A 255 14.13 17.55 -1.48
C ILE A 255 15.19 16.61 -2.03
N LEU A 256 16.18 16.24 -1.23
CA LEU A 256 17.28 15.32 -1.58
C LEU A 256 17.27 14.12 -0.62
N LYS A 257 17.40 12.91 -1.17
CA LYS A 257 17.65 11.66 -0.42
C LYS A 257 19.06 11.68 0.19
N LEU A 258 19.19 11.37 1.49
CA LEU A 258 20.50 11.32 2.18
C LEU A 258 20.95 9.91 2.56
N VAL A 259 20.05 8.94 2.47
CA VAL A 259 20.25 7.54 2.88
C VAL A 259 19.87 6.60 1.75
N THR A 260 20.36 5.36 1.81
CA THR A 260 20.00 4.32 0.83
C THR A 260 18.72 3.60 1.23
N GLU A 261 18.11 2.90 0.28
CA GLU A 261 16.95 2.05 0.56
C GLU A 261 17.31 0.89 1.51
N ASP A 262 18.51 0.33 1.39
CA ASP A 262 19.02 -0.70 2.29
C ASP A 262 19.12 -0.18 3.74
N GLU A 263 19.58 1.06 3.94
CA GLU A 263 19.65 1.67 5.27
C GLU A 263 18.25 1.85 5.86
N LEU A 264 17.26 2.28 5.06
CA LEU A 264 15.88 2.42 5.53
C LEU A 264 15.27 1.06 5.90
N THR A 265 15.46 0.06 5.04
CA THR A 265 14.87 -1.27 5.20
C THR A 265 15.47 -1.98 6.42
N ASN A 266 16.77 -1.87 6.67
CA ASN A 266 17.43 -2.44 7.84
C ASN A 266 17.06 -1.74 9.16
N ASN A 267 16.65 -0.47 9.11
CA ASN A 267 16.23 0.28 10.30
C ASN A 267 14.69 0.35 10.46
N LEU A 268 13.94 -0.36 9.62
CA LEU A 268 12.48 -0.23 9.52
C LEU A 268 11.76 -0.42 10.87
N TYR A 269 12.22 -1.38 11.68
CA TYR A 269 11.67 -1.70 13.00
C TYR A 269 12.54 -1.18 14.17
N SER A 270 13.62 -0.44 13.88
CA SER A 270 14.67 -0.13 14.87
C SER A 270 14.26 0.82 16.00
N GLU A 271 13.19 1.59 15.80
CA GLU A 271 12.69 2.57 16.77
C GLU A 271 11.46 2.07 17.55
N LEU A 272 10.95 0.87 17.25
CA LEU A 272 9.86 0.25 18.02
C LEU A 272 10.39 -0.14 19.40
N CYS A 273 9.67 0.29 20.45
CA CYS A 273 10.02 0.05 21.85
C CYS A 273 9.23 -1.08 22.50
#